data_AF-A0A4R0G758-F1
#
_entry.id   AF-A0A4R0G758-F1
#
_cell.length_a   1.000
_cell.length_b   1.000
_cell.length_c   1.000
_cell.angle_alpha   90.00
_cell.angle_beta   90.00
_cell.angle_gamma   90.00
#
_symmetry.space_group_name_H-M   'P 1'
#
loop_
_entity.id
_entity.type
_entity.pdbx_description
1 polymer ?
#
loop_
_entity_poly.entity_id
_entity_poly.type
_entity_poly.pdbx_seq_one_letter_code
_entity_poly.pdbx_strand_id
1 'polypeptide(L)'
;MAWTGFGGSWNDGVHSGGDDSGSIGGGGIKLDGKGNPTGTRAPSASDIAAQFNSFGGTQISPSQVSNIRSDGDGGFQANIAGENHGVSVNGSNLNSNVSSGFTGVSTPASNGGKGVDGGVSNWNDAASLVRKGTIPSNFKLQDGKIGIMTPVYRESGVGHGTQIEVFTGKYKFVEVPSLTKAYNEGVKERGEYAAAVKITADFYKEVGAKYGAQQAAIAKELAAAAKGNAMMDVNKAIAAFTKNQAILDANLTVSNRTAIANALAATNRAQVASNLKMFGKTFGIVGITMDVYDLTNSLVNAIKTGDWRSFFVKAGSMILAHDAGIVAAWAFSIILGTPLGILGYIVVMTAVSALVNESLVNKTIALLSK
;
A
#
# COMPACT_ATOMS: atom_id res chain seq x y z
N MET A 1 -40.21 -10.77 -68.29
CA MET A 1 -38.77 -10.47 -68.47
C MET A 1 -38.03 -11.16 -67.34
N ALA A 2 -37.07 -12.01 -67.71
CA ALA A 2 -36.26 -12.84 -66.82
C ALA A 2 -35.07 -12.05 -66.26
N TRP A 3 -34.64 -12.35 -65.02
CA TRP A 3 -33.25 -12.74 -64.67
C TRP A 3 -33.09 -12.96 -63.15
N THR A 4 -32.87 -14.21 -62.72
CA THR A 4 -31.66 -14.78 -62.01
C THR A 4 -31.34 -14.16 -60.64
N GLY A 5 -31.25 -14.86 -59.51
CA GLY A 5 -30.97 -16.26 -59.22
C GLY A 5 -29.74 -16.32 -58.31
N PHE A 6 -29.87 -16.84 -57.08
CA PHE A 6 -28.82 -17.58 -56.35
C PHE A 6 -29.50 -18.33 -55.19
N GLY A 7 -29.36 -19.66 -55.22
CA GLY A 7 -29.91 -20.58 -54.25
C GLY A 7 -29.05 -20.70 -52.99
N GLY A 8 -29.66 -21.28 -51.96
CA GLY A 8 -29.01 -21.67 -50.71
C GLY A 8 -30.01 -22.32 -49.78
N SER A 9 -30.00 -23.65 -49.78
CA SER A 9 -30.82 -24.56 -48.96
C SER A 9 -30.75 -24.21 -47.48
N TRP A 10 -31.89 -23.99 -46.83
CA TRP A 10 -31.99 -23.98 -45.38
C TRP A 10 -32.25 -25.43 -44.94
N ASN A 11 -31.18 -26.16 -44.64
CA ASN A 11 -31.30 -27.46 -44.00
C ASN A 11 -31.31 -27.30 -42.48
N ASP A 12 -32.24 -28.04 -41.89
CA ASP A 12 -32.47 -28.24 -40.47
C ASP A 12 -31.18 -28.41 -39.66
N GLY A 13 -31.06 -27.57 -38.64
CA GLY A 13 -30.08 -27.69 -37.57
C GLY A 13 -30.73 -27.23 -36.28
N VAL A 14 -31.42 -28.14 -35.61
CA VAL A 14 -31.98 -27.95 -34.28
C VAL A 14 -30.81 -27.65 -33.33
N HIS A 15 -30.61 -26.38 -32.95
CA HIS A 15 -29.71 -26.05 -31.85
C HIS A 15 -30.45 -26.34 -30.54
N SER A 16 -30.27 -27.57 -30.08
CA SER A 16 -30.62 -28.02 -28.73
C SER A 16 -29.63 -27.44 -27.73
N GLY A 17 -30.13 -26.64 -26.79
CA GLY A 17 -29.63 -26.50 -25.42
C GLY A 17 -28.16 -26.14 -25.24
N GLY A 18 -27.87 -24.84 -25.26
CA GLY A 18 -26.69 -24.27 -24.63
C GLY A 18 -27.10 -22.96 -23.99
N ASP A 19 -26.95 -22.85 -22.67
CA ASP A 19 -27.32 -21.68 -21.88
C ASP A 19 -26.53 -20.44 -22.34
N ASP A 20 -27.13 -19.65 -23.23
CA ASP A 20 -26.65 -18.30 -23.58
C ASP A 20 -27.03 -17.31 -22.47
N SER A 21 -26.67 -17.61 -21.23
CA SER A 21 -26.75 -16.64 -20.14
C SER A 21 -25.55 -15.68 -20.24
N GLY A 22 -25.73 -14.56 -20.94
CA GLY A 22 -25.09 -13.29 -20.57
C GLY A 22 -23.80 -12.87 -21.25
N SER A 23 -23.52 -13.29 -22.49
CA SER A 23 -22.45 -12.64 -23.27
C SER A 23 -22.95 -11.34 -23.92
N ILE A 24 -22.97 -10.25 -23.16
CA ILE A 24 -23.08 -8.91 -23.77
C ILE A 24 -21.72 -8.59 -24.39
N GLY A 25 -21.65 -8.63 -25.72
CA GLY A 25 -20.73 -7.85 -26.56
C GLY A 25 -19.23 -7.91 -26.24
N GLY A 26 -18.47 -8.57 -27.12
CA GLY A 26 -17.08 -8.20 -27.36
C GLY A 26 -16.09 -8.56 -26.26
N GLY A 27 -15.63 -9.81 -26.26
CA GLY A 27 -14.33 -10.18 -25.74
C GLY A 27 -13.88 -9.63 -24.37
N GLY A 28 -14.70 -9.81 -23.34
CA GLY A 28 -14.43 -9.37 -21.97
C GLY A 28 -14.51 -10.49 -20.93
N ILE A 29 -14.24 -10.16 -19.66
CA ILE A 29 -14.30 -11.09 -18.53
C ILE A 29 -15.73 -11.64 -18.38
N LYS A 30 -15.88 -12.97 -18.40
CA LYS A 30 -17.18 -13.65 -18.26
C LYS A 30 -17.58 -13.75 -16.78
N LEU A 31 -18.87 -13.54 -16.49
CA LEU A 31 -19.44 -13.59 -15.13
C LEU A 31 -20.64 -14.54 -15.04
N ASP A 32 -20.89 -15.13 -13.88
CA ASP A 32 -21.95 -16.13 -13.60
C ASP A 32 -23.36 -15.53 -13.41
N GLY A 33 -23.57 -14.27 -13.77
CA GLY A 33 -24.82 -13.53 -13.51
C GLY A 33 -25.05 -13.14 -12.04
N LYS A 34 -24.20 -13.59 -11.11
CA LYS A 34 -24.11 -13.14 -9.71
C LYS A 34 -22.88 -12.27 -9.45
N GLY A 35 -22.12 -11.97 -10.51
CA GLY A 35 -20.94 -11.11 -10.48
C GLY A 35 -19.63 -11.85 -10.21
N ASN A 36 -19.60 -13.19 -10.23
CA ASN A 36 -18.37 -13.95 -10.04
C ASN A 36 -17.73 -14.32 -11.40
N PRO A 37 -16.39 -14.28 -11.51
CA PRO A 37 -15.69 -14.62 -12.75
C PRO A 37 -15.82 -16.11 -13.09
N THR A 38 -16.23 -16.43 -14.31
CA THR A 38 -16.36 -17.81 -14.82
C THR A 38 -15.13 -18.21 -15.65
N GLY A 39 -14.80 -19.50 -15.66
CA GLY A 39 -13.63 -20.03 -16.40
C GLY A 39 -12.28 -19.75 -15.74
N THR A 40 -12.24 -19.56 -14.41
CA THR A 40 -11.01 -19.37 -13.64
C THR A 40 -10.64 -20.65 -12.86
N ARG A 41 -9.34 -20.91 -12.68
CA ARG A 41 -8.81 -21.91 -11.75
C ARG A 41 -8.38 -21.25 -10.43
N ALA A 42 -8.26 -22.05 -9.38
CA ALA A 42 -7.62 -21.57 -8.14
C ALA A 42 -6.18 -21.09 -8.40
N PRO A 43 -5.75 -19.97 -7.80
CA PRO A 43 -4.39 -19.45 -7.96
C PRO A 43 -3.39 -20.36 -7.22
N SER A 44 -2.18 -20.47 -7.77
CA SER A 44 -1.05 -21.10 -7.09
C SER A 44 -0.33 -20.09 -6.18
N ALA A 45 0.61 -20.56 -5.36
CA ALA A 45 1.45 -19.68 -4.54
C ALA A 45 2.24 -18.66 -5.39
N SER A 46 2.66 -19.04 -6.61
CA SER A 46 3.33 -18.12 -7.53
C SER A 46 2.38 -17.06 -8.08
N ASP A 47 1.14 -17.43 -8.36
CA ASP A 47 0.11 -16.50 -8.84
C ASP A 47 -0.24 -15.48 -7.75
N ILE A 48 -0.36 -15.93 -6.49
CA ILE A 48 -0.59 -15.06 -5.33
C ILE A 48 0.59 -14.12 -5.11
N ALA A 49 1.83 -14.62 -5.14
CA ALA A 49 3.01 -13.78 -4.98
C ALA A 49 3.11 -12.72 -6.08
N ALA A 50 2.83 -13.09 -7.34
CA ALA A 50 2.82 -12.16 -8.46
C ALA A 50 1.71 -11.11 -8.33
N GLN A 51 0.49 -11.51 -7.94
CA GLN A 51 -0.61 -10.59 -7.65
C GLN A 51 -0.23 -9.63 -6.53
N PHE A 52 0.27 -10.14 -5.40
CA PHE A 52 0.71 -9.35 -4.26
C PHE A 52 1.77 -8.32 -4.66
N ASN A 53 2.78 -8.76 -5.39
CA ASN A 53 3.88 -7.92 -5.86
C ASN A 53 3.43 -6.85 -6.85
N SER A 54 2.40 -7.13 -7.65
CA SER A 54 1.82 -6.17 -8.61
C SER A 54 1.14 -4.96 -7.95
N PHE A 55 0.79 -5.06 -6.67
CA PHE A 55 0.20 -3.97 -5.90
C PHE A 55 1.23 -2.95 -5.40
N GLY A 56 2.53 -3.25 -5.54
CA GLY A 56 3.65 -2.41 -5.07
C GLY A 56 3.95 -2.59 -3.57
N GLY A 57 5.21 -2.35 -3.17
CA GLY A 57 5.68 -2.56 -1.79
C GLY A 57 6.69 -3.71 -1.64
N THR A 58 6.82 -4.25 -0.43
CA THR A 58 7.73 -5.37 -0.11
C THR A 58 7.38 -6.58 -0.96
N GLN A 59 8.32 -6.97 -1.81
CA GLN A 59 8.13 -8.10 -2.70
C GLN A 59 8.19 -9.40 -1.90
N ILE A 60 7.21 -10.27 -2.12
CA ILE A 60 7.17 -11.61 -1.53
C ILE A 60 7.53 -12.65 -2.59
N SER A 61 8.13 -13.74 -2.13
CA SER A 61 8.38 -14.93 -2.94
C SER A 61 7.24 -15.95 -2.78
N PRO A 62 7.05 -16.87 -3.73
CA PRO A 62 6.01 -17.90 -3.63
C PRO A 62 6.11 -18.77 -2.38
N SER A 63 7.32 -18.98 -1.83
CA SER A 63 7.52 -19.77 -0.60
C SER A 63 6.96 -19.09 0.66
N GLN A 64 6.66 -17.79 0.59
CA GLN A 64 6.02 -17.04 1.67
C GLN A 64 4.49 -17.14 1.64
N VAL A 65 3.90 -17.83 0.65
CA VAL A 65 2.45 -17.99 0.49
C VAL A 65 2.03 -19.40 0.91
N SER A 66 1.00 -19.50 1.75
CA SER A 66 0.43 -20.79 2.18
C SER A 66 -1.10 -20.71 2.38
N ASN A 67 -1.75 -21.86 2.58
CA ASN A 67 -3.18 -21.97 2.90
C ASN A 67 -4.12 -21.22 1.94
N ILE A 68 -3.86 -21.34 0.64
CA ILE A 68 -4.71 -20.76 -0.41
C ILE A 68 -6.07 -21.45 -0.39
N ARG A 69 -7.12 -20.65 -0.25
CA ARG A 69 -8.50 -21.13 -0.15
C ARG A 69 -9.45 -20.08 -0.70
N SER A 70 -10.66 -20.50 -1.09
CA SER A 70 -11.69 -19.54 -1.47
C SER A 70 -12.03 -18.63 -0.29
N ASP A 71 -12.36 -17.38 -0.59
CA ASP A 71 -12.87 -16.43 0.41
C ASP A 71 -14.41 -16.42 0.51
N GLY A 72 -15.10 -17.22 -0.31
CA GLY A 72 -16.56 -17.32 -0.33
C GLY A 72 -17.25 -16.30 -1.25
N ASP A 73 -16.51 -15.29 -1.74
CA ASP A 73 -17.04 -14.17 -2.53
C ASP A 73 -16.51 -14.19 -3.99
N GLY A 74 -16.21 -15.38 -4.51
CA GLY A 74 -15.63 -15.58 -5.84
C GLY A 74 -14.12 -15.29 -5.93
N GLY A 75 -13.48 -14.95 -4.80
CA GLY A 75 -12.05 -14.72 -4.67
C GLY A 75 -11.32 -15.80 -3.86
N PHE A 76 -10.06 -15.51 -3.57
CA PHE A 76 -9.16 -16.35 -2.82
C PHE A 76 -8.46 -15.54 -1.71
N GLN A 77 -8.11 -16.25 -0.65
CA GLN A 77 -7.32 -15.77 0.47
C GLN A 77 -6.17 -16.73 0.73
N ALA A 78 -5.05 -16.19 1.22
CA ALA A 78 -3.85 -16.93 1.51
C ALA A 78 -3.13 -16.35 2.74
N ASN A 79 -2.38 -17.18 3.44
CA ASN A 79 -1.51 -16.73 4.52
C ASN A 79 -0.19 -16.26 3.90
N ILE A 80 0.25 -15.05 4.24
CA ILE A 80 1.50 -14.46 3.75
C ILE A 80 2.47 -14.28 4.92
N ALA A 81 3.61 -14.96 4.84
CA ALA A 81 4.64 -14.90 5.88
C ALA A 81 5.26 -13.50 5.95
N GLY A 82 5.22 -12.89 7.13
CA GLY A 82 5.73 -11.53 7.39
C GLY A 82 4.67 -10.43 7.33
N GLU A 83 3.48 -10.72 6.77
CA GLU A 83 2.34 -9.81 6.84
C GLU A 83 1.64 -9.93 8.19
N ASN A 84 1.31 -8.78 8.78
CA ASN A 84 0.55 -8.68 10.02
C ASN A 84 -0.41 -7.49 9.93
N HIS A 85 -1.69 -7.79 9.80
CA HIS A 85 -2.76 -6.80 9.86
C HIS A 85 -3.65 -7.06 11.07
N GLY A 86 -3.99 -5.98 11.77
CA GLY A 86 -4.92 -6.04 12.89
C GLY A 86 -6.33 -6.33 12.38
N VAL A 87 -6.92 -7.41 12.87
CA VAL A 87 -8.29 -7.82 12.59
C VAL A 87 -9.07 -7.77 13.90
N SER A 88 -10.16 -7.01 13.92
CA SER A 88 -11.06 -6.97 15.08
C SER A 88 -12.09 -8.08 14.94
N VAL A 89 -12.01 -9.08 15.80
CA VAL A 89 -13.03 -10.14 15.91
C VAL A 89 -13.65 -10.03 17.29
N ASN A 90 -14.97 -9.83 17.36
CA ASN A 90 -15.73 -9.72 18.62
C ASN A 90 -15.12 -8.71 19.62
N GLY A 91 -14.67 -7.55 19.14
CA GLY A 91 -14.08 -6.50 19.99
C GLY A 91 -12.64 -6.75 20.45
N SER A 92 -12.03 -7.85 20.02
CA SER A 92 -10.63 -8.20 20.30
C SER A 92 -9.77 -7.97 19.06
N ASN A 93 -8.67 -7.22 19.20
CA ASN A 93 -7.69 -7.03 18.12
C ASN A 93 -6.74 -8.22 18.06
N LEU A 94 -6.82 -8.99 16.98
CA LEU A 94 -5.93 -10.12 16.69
C LEU A 94 -5.01 -9.75 15.52
N ASN A 95 -3.79 -10.30 15.54
CA ASN A 95 -2.90 -10.21 14.39
C ASN A 95 -3.22 -11.36 13.44
N SER A 96 -3.52 -11.04 12.19
CA SER A 96 -3.72 -12.01 11.13
C SER A 96 -2.67 -11.83 10.05
N ASN A 97 -2.16 -12.94 9.53
CA ASN A 97 -1.34 -12.99 8.33
C ASN A 97 -2.13 -13.42 7.08
N VAL A 98 -3.47 -13.52 7.20
CA VAL A 98 -4.35 -13.91 6.10
C VAL A 98 -4.61 -12.69 5.24
N SER A 99 -4.03 -12.65 4.04
CA SER A 99 -4.39 -11.69 3.01
C SER A 99 -5.50 -12.26 2.14
N SER A 100 -6.42 -11.42 1.68
CA SER A 100 -7.59 -11.82 0.91
C SER A 100 -7.84 -10.87 -0.25
N GLY A 101 -8.77 -11.22 -1.14
CA GLY A 101 -9.00 -10.43 -2.36
C GLY A 101 -8.07 -10.83 -3.51
N PHE A 102 -7.35 -11.94 -3.38
CA PHE A 102 -6.70 -12.56 -4.52
C PHE A 102 -7.74 -13.15 -5.45
N THR A 103 -7.38 -13.28 -6.71
CA THR A 103 -8.32 -13.75 -7.71
C THR A 103 -7.92 -15.08 -8.30
N GLY A 104 -8.92 -15.78 -8.82
CA GLY A 104 -8.71 -16.95 -9.67
C GLY A 104 -7.85 -16.59 -10.89
N VAL A 105 -7.15 -17.57 -11.42
CA VAL A 105 -6.35 -17.43 -12.64
C VAL A 105 -7.21 -17.86 -13.82
N SER A 106 -7.36 -16.97 -14.81
CA SER A 106 -8.10 -17.27 -16.04
C SER A 106 -7.52 -18.51 -16.73
N THR A 107 -8.38 -19.46 -17.09
CA THR A 107 -7.99 -20.58 -17.96
C THR A 107 -8.04 -20.12 -19.43
N PRO A 108 -7.18 -20.63 -20.32
CA PRO A 108 -7.00 -20.10 -21.68
C PRO A 108 -8.26 -20.01 -22.57
N ALA A 109 -9.37 -20.65 -22.18
CA ALA A 109 -10.65 -20.56 -22.89
C ALA A 109 -11.46 -19.27 -22.61
N SER A 110 -11.04 -18.41 -21.66
CA SER A 110 -11.71 -17.14 -21.38
C SER A 110 -11.28 -15.99 -22.29
N ASN A 111 -10.29 -16.21 -23.17
CA ASN A 111 -9.81 -15.22 -24.14
C ASN A 111 -10.76 -15.12 -25.35
N GLY A 112 -11.99 -14.66 -25.11
CA GLY A 112 -12.69 -13.96 -26.15
C GLY A 112 -12.11 -12.55 -26.23
N GLY A 113 -11.54 -12.17 -27.37
CA GLY A 113 -11.32 -10.79 -27.85
C GLY A 113 -10.45 -9.81 -27.06
N LYS A 114 -9.83 -8.88 -27.80
CA LYS A 114 -9.39 -7.60 -27.22
C LYS A 114 -10.65 -6.87 -26.76
N GLY A 115 -10.65 -6.37 -25.52
CA GLY A 115 -11.73 -5.52 -25.04
C GLY A 115 -11.95 -4.37 -26.03
N VAL A 116 -13.12 -4.35 -26.65
CA VAL A 116 -13.57 -3.18 -27.41
C VAL A 116 -13.81 -2.06 -26.39
N ASP A 117 -13.30 -0.87 -26.69
CA ASP A 117 -13.46 0.36 -25.89
C ASP A 117 -12.81 0.39 -24.50
N GLY A 118 -11.50 0.13 -24.43
CA GLY A 118 -10.68 0.45 -23.24
C GLY A 118 -10.97 -0.40 -22.00
N GLY A 119 -11.73 -1.49 -22.16
CA GLY A 119 -12.02 -2.47 -21.13
C GLY A 119 -10.83 -3.38 -20.81
N VAL A 120 -10.80 -3.90 -19.58
CA VAL A 120 -9.81 -4.91 -19.16
C VAL A 120 -10.28 -6.31 -19.52
N SER A 121 -9.39 -7.12 -20.09
CA SER A 121 -9.62 -8.53 -20.41
C SER A 121 -9.17 -9.49 -19.30
N ASN A 122 -8.40 -8.99 -18.33
CA ASN A 122 -7.87 -9.74 -17.20
C ASN A 122 -8.47 -9.24 -15.89
N TRP A 123 -8.94 -10.18 -15.07
CA TRP A 123 -9.54 -9.88 -13.78
C TRP A 123 -8.55 -9.31 -12.75
N ASN A 124 -7.27 -9.71 -12.80
CA ASN A 124 -6.23 -9.11 -11.95
C ASN A 124 -6.03 -7.62 -12.27
N ASP A 125 -6.04 -7.27 -13.56
CA ASP A 125 -5.90 -5.89 -13.99
C ASP A 125 -7.13 -5.07 -13.57
N ALA A 126 -8.32 -5.65 -13.67
CA ALA A 126 -9.55 -5.06 -13.14
C ALA A 126 -9.44 -4.77 -11.64
N ALA A 127 -9.06 -5.77 -10.84
CA ALA A 127 -8.93 -5.65 -9.39
C ALA A 127 -7.87 -4.61 -9.00
N SER A 128 -6.71 -4.60 -9.69
CA SER A 128 -5.62 -3.64 -9.46
C SER A 128 -6.06 -2.20 -9.75
N LEU A 129 -6.73 -1.95 -10.88
CA LEU A 129 -7.26 -0.63 -11.23
C LEU A 129 -8.32 -0.16 -10.24
N VAL A 130 -9.28 -1.03 -9.93
CA VAL A 130 -10.36 -0.73 -8.98
C VAL A 130 -9.82 -0.39 -7.60
N ARG A 131 -8.83 -1.14 -7.10
CA ARG A 131 -8.14 -0.84 -5.83
C ARG A 131 -7.40 0.50 -5.88
N LYS A 132 -6.87 0.90 -7.04
CA LYS A 132 -6.27 2.24 -7.24
C LYS A 132 -7.31 3.35 -7.39
N GLY A 133 -8.59 3.01 -7.49
CA GLY A 133 -9.70 3.95 -7.65
C GLY A 133 -10.10 4.21 -9.10
N THR A 134 -9.46 3.53 -10.05
CA THR A 134 -9.80 3.61 -11.47
C THR A 134 -10.79 2.51 -11.82
N ILE A 135 -12.01 2.87 -12.20
CA ILE A 135 -13.04 1.89 -12.56
C ILE A 135 -12.95 1.60 -14.07
N PRO A 136 -12.65 0.35 -14.49
CA PRO A 136 -12.60 0.00 -15.91
C PRO A 136 -13.98 0.18 -16.57
N SER A 137 -14.00 0.47 -17.88
CA SER A 137 -15.24 0.76 -18.63
C SER A 137 -16.29 -0.37 -18.57
N ASN A 138 -15.84 -1.62 -18.42
CA ASN A 138 -16.70 -2.80 -18.27
C ASN A 138 -17.49 -2.83 -16.94
N PHE A 139 -17.11 -2.01 -15.96
CA PHE A 139 -17.72 -1.99 -14.63
C PHE A 139 -18.31 -0.62 -14.30
N LYS A 140 -19.20 -0.59 -13.31
CA LYS A 140 -19.81 0.61 -12.75
C LYS A 140 -19.64 0.63 -11.24
N LEU A 141 -19.44 1.81 -10.69
CA LEU A 141 -19.50 2.07 -9.25
C LEU A 141 -20.87 2.64 -8.92
N GLN A 142 -21.60 1.98 -8.02
CA GLN A 142 -22.88 2.46 -7.50
C GLN A 142 -22.94 2.18 -5.99
N ASP A 143 -23.22 3.20 -5.19
CA ASP A 143 -23.38 3.09 -3.73
C ASP A 143 -22.21 2.37 -3.02
N GLY A 144 -20.97 2.64 -3.46
CA GLY A 144 -19.76 2.01 -2.90
C GLY A 144 -19.51 0.57 -3.37
N LYS A 145 -20.32 0.06 -4.30
CA LYS A 145 -20.21 -1.29 -4.85
C LYS A 145 -19.78 -1.25 -6.31
N ILE A 146 -18.90 -2.17 -6.69
CA ILE A 146 -18.52 -2.37 -8.09
C ILE A 146 -19.42 -3.43 -8.66
N GLY A 147 -19.92 -3.22 -9.88
CA GLY A 147 -20.81 -4.17 -10.53
C GLY A 147 -20.90 -3.97 -12.03
N ILE A 148 -21.75 -4.77 -12.65
CA ILE A 148 -22.10 -4.68 -14.06
C ILE A 148 -23.58 -4.34 -14.22
N MET A 149 -23.92 -3.70 -15.34
CA MET A 149 -25.32 -3.47 -15.70
C MET A 149 -25.81 -4.63 -16.57
N THR A 150 -26.62 -5.50 -15.99
CA THR A 150 -27.18 -6.65 -16.70
C THR A 150 -28.57 -6.30 -17.24
N PRO A 151 -28.86 -6.56 -18.52
CA PRO A 151 -30.18 -6.39 -19.09
C PRO A 151 -31.18 -7.32 -18.37
N VAL A 152 -32.36 -6.80 -18.08
CA VAL A 152 -33.45 -7.57 -17.48
C VAL A 152 -34.33 -8.10 -18.61
N TYR A 153 -34.50 -9.40 -18.66
CA TYR A 153 -35.41 -10.07 -19.58
C TYR A 153 -36.69 -10.48 -18.86
N ARG A 154 -37.79 -10.54 -19.59
CA ARG A 154 -39.06 -11.12 -19.15
C ARG A 154 -39.40 -12.26 -20.08
N GLU A 155 -39.95 -13.34 -19.53
CA GLU A 155 -40.55 -14.37 -20.35
C GLU A 155 -41.77 -13.80 -21.06
N SER A 156 -41.81 -13.97 -22.38
CA SER A 156 -43.00 -13.70 -23.18
C SER A 156 -43.43 -15.00 -23.83
N GLY A 157 -44.66 -15.43 -23.56
CA GLY A 157 -45.26 -16.54 -24.28
C GLY A 157 -45.61 -16.08 -25.69
N VAL A 158 -44.95 -16.65 -26.69
CA VAL A 158 -45.50 -16.70 -28.04
C VAL A 158 -46.31 -18.00 -28.12
N GLY A 159 -47.55 -17.93 -28.60
CA GLY A 159 -48.42 -19.12 -28.68
C GLY A 159 -47.72 -20.31 -29.33
N HIS A 160 -48.11 -21.53 -28.94
CA HIS A 160 -47.49 -22.85 -29.25
C HIS A 160 -46.31 -23.30 -28.37
N GLY A 161 -46.25 -22.86 -27.10
CA GLY A 161 -45.35 -23.47 -26.10
C GLY A 161 -43.88 -23.04 -26.17
N THR A 162 -43.54 -22.10 -27.06
CA THR A 162 -42.19 -21.53 -27.14
C THR A 162 -42.08 -20.33 -26.22
N GLN A 163 -41.21 -20.41 -25.22
CA GLN A 163 -40.84 -19.26 -24.38
C GLN A 163 -39.72 -18.48 -25.08
N ILE A 164 -39.87 -17.16 -25.18
CA ILE A 164 -38.81 -16.26 -25.64
C ILE A 164 -38.51 -15.26 -24.52
N GLU A 165 -37.23 -15.06 -24.22
CA GLU A 165 -36.77 -13.99 -23.34
C GLU A 165 -36.78 -12.66 -24.09
N VAL A 166 -37.64 -11.74 -23.67
CA VAL A 166 -37.74 -10.40 -24.28
C VAL A 166 -37.05 -9.39 -23.38
N PHE A 167 -36.09 -8.63 -23.94
CA PHE A 167 -35.42 -7.56 -23.21
C PHE A 167 -36.44 -6.49 -22.79
N THR A 168 -36.46 -6.17 -21.51
CA THR A 168 -37.46 -5.25 -20.94
C THR A 168 -37.14 -3.76 -21.14
N GLY A 169 -36.00 -3.43 -21.75
CA GLY A 169 -35.47 -2.06 -21.82
C GLY A 169 -34.84 -1.58 -20.51
N LYS A 170 -34.81 -2.42 -19.47
CA LYS A 170 -34.26 -2.09 -18.14
C LYS A 170 -32.95 -2.83 -17.90
N TYR A 171 -32.05 -2.18 -17.18
CA TYR A 171 -30.85 -2.81 -16.66
C TYR A 171 -30.93 -2.91 -15.14
N LYS A 172 -30.42 -4.00 -14.59
CA LYS A 172 -30.18 -4.18 -13.16
C LYS A 172 -28.68 -4.08 -12.87
N PHE A 173 -28.34 -3.43 -11.78
CA PHE A 173 -26.98 -3.49 -11.25
C PHE A 173 -26.77 -4.85 -10.58
N VAL A 174 -25.75 -5.58 -11.01
CA VAL A 174 -25.30 -6.81 -10.36
C VAL A 174 -23.93 -6.52 -9.77
N GLU A 175 -23.86 -6.56 -8.44
CA GLU A 175 -22.61 -6.41 -7.70
C GLU A 175 -21.60 -7.48 -8.11
N VAL A 176 -20.33 -7.11 -8.16
CA VAL A 176 -19.18 -7.97 -8.29
C VAL A 176 -18.45 -7.95 -6.95
N PRO A 177 -18.73 -8.91 -6.03
CA PRO A 177 -18.30 -8.83 -4.63
C PRO A 177 -16.79 -8.67 -4.46
N SER A 178 -15.97 -9.41 -5.21
CA SER A 178 -14.51 -9.31 -5.11
C SER A 178 -13.97 -7.96 -5.57
N LEU A 179 -14.58 -7.30 -6.56
CA LEU A 179 -14.19 -5.95 -6.98
C LEU A 179 -14.72 -4.88 -6.03
N THR A 180 -15.90 -5.06 -5.43
CA THR A 180 -16.37 -4.20 -4.32
C THR A 180 -15.39 -4.25 -3.15
N LYS A 181 -14.94 -5.45 -2.78
CA LYS A 181 -13.93 -5.63 -1.73
C LYS A 181 -12.61 -4.93 -2.08
N ALA A 182 -12.09 -5.15 -3.29
CA ALA A 182 -10.89 -4.46 -3.78
C ALA A 182 -11.05 -2.94 -3.77
N TYR A 183 -12.24 -2.43 -4.14
CA TYR A 183 -12.54 -1.00 -4.10
C TYR A 183 -12.49 -0.45 -2.66
N ASN A 184 -13.16 -1.12 -1.72
CA ASN A 184 -13.24 -0.68 -0.32
C ASN A 184 -11.87 -0.74 0.37
N GLU A 185 -11.09 -1.79 0.12
CA GLU A 185 -9.71 -1.87 0.59
C GLU A 185 -8.86 -0.75 -0.02
N GLY A 186 -9.02 -0.47 -1.31
CA GLY A 186 -8.39 0.65 -2.00
C GLY A 186 -8.78 2.02 -1.43
N VAL A 187 -10.06 2.22 -1.08
CA VAL A 187 -10.54 3.45 -0.42
C VAL A 187 -9.82 3.63 0.92
N LYS A 188 -9.74 2.58 1.72
CA LYS A 188 -9.02 2.59 3.00
C LYS A 188 -7.55 2.93 2.81
N GLU A 189 -6.87 2.24 1.89
CA GLU A 189 -5.44 2.47 1.62
C GLU A 189 -5.18 3.91 1.15
N ARG A 190 -5.94 4.39 0.16
CA ARG A 190 -5.80 5.78 -0.34
C ARG A 190 -6.09 6.80 0.75
N GLY A 191 -7.07 6.54 1.62
CA GLY A 191 -7.34 7.36 2.80
C GLY A 191 -6.16 7.40 3.76
N GLU A 192 -5.55 6.25 4.07
CA GLU A 192 -4.36 6.15 4.93
C GLU A 192 -3.14 6.85 4.30
N TYR A 193 -2.94 6.73 2.98
CA TYR A 193 -1.88 7.45 2.26
C TYR A 193 -2.11 8.97 2.26
N ALA A 194 -3.35 9.43 2.05
CA ALA A 194 -3.67 10.85 2.11
C ALA A 194 -3.42 11.41 3.53
N ALA A 195 -3.80 10.66 4.57
CA ALA A 195 -3.50 11.03 5.95
C ALA A 195 -1.99 11.04 6.25
N ALA A 196 -1.22 10.08 5.70
CA ALA A 196 0.24 10.03 5.81
C ALA A 196 0.91 11.24 5.13
N VAL A 197 0.45 11.62 3.93
CA VAL A 197 0.92 12.83 3.25
C VAL A 197 0.59 14.08 4.08
N LYS A 198 -0.62 14.16 4.64
CA LYS A 198 -1.05 15.28 5.47
C LYS A 198 -0.19 15.42 6.74
N ILE A 199 0.03 14.34 7.51
CA ILE A 199 0.85 14.41 8.72
C ILE A 199 2.29 14.83 8.41
N THR A 200 2.82 14.42 7.25
CA THR A 200 4.16 14.85 6.81
C THR A 200 4.20 16.33 6.45
N ALA A 201 3.17 16.83 5.75
CA ALA A 201 3.07 18.26 5.47
C ALA A 201 2.92 19.10 6.76
N ASP A 202 2.10 18.63 7.70
CA ASP A 202 1.89 19.31 8.98
C ASP A 202 3.13 19.25 9.88
N PHE A 203 3.87 18.15 9.86
CA PHE A 203 5.17 18.04 10.52
C PHE A 203 6.14 19.14 10.05
N TYR A 204 6.27 19.38 8.75
CA TYR A 204 7.15 20.46 8.26
C TYR A 204 6.68 21.85 8.68
N LYS A 205 5.36 22.08 8.75
CA LYS A 205 4.81 23.34 9.26
C LYS A 205 5.14 23.51 10.74
N GLU A 206 4.98 22.44 11.53
CA GLU A 206 5.25 22.45 12.96
C GLU A 206 6.73 22.65 13.26
N VAL A 207 7.64 21.97 12.56
CA VAL A 207 9.08 22.22 12.63
C VAL A 207 9.39 23.67 12.26
N GLY A 208 8.75 24.19 11.20
CA GLY A 208 8.92 25.57 10.77
C GLY A 208 8.50 26.59 11.84
N ALA A 209 7.37 26.33 12.50
CA ALA A 209 6.82 27.18 13.55
C ALA A 209 7.64 27.11 14.86
N LYS A 210 8.08 25.92 15.26
CA LYS A 210 8.79 25.70 16.53
C LYS A 210 10.28 26.05 16.46
N TYR A 211 10.91 25.74 15.32
CA TYR A 211 12.37 25.75 15.21
C TYR A 211 12.89 26.69 14.13
N GLY A 212 12.04 27.07 13.17
CA GLY A 212 12.38 28.00 12.09
C GLY A 212 12.33 27.37 10.70
N ALA A 213 12.26 28.24 9.69
CA ALA A 213 12.13 27.84 8.29
C ALA A 213 13.32 27.01 7.78
N GLN A 214 14.54 27.29 8.25
CA GLN A 214 15.74 26.55 7.84
C GLN A 214 15.69 25.09 8.32
N GLN A 215 15.18 24.85 9.53
CA GLN A 215 15.02 23.53 10.11
C GLN A 215 13.98 22.73 9.33
N ALA A 216 12.85 23.34 8.98
CA ALA A 216 11.84 22.71 8.13
C ALA A 216 12.38 22.36 6.74
N ALA A 217 13.24 23.22 6.16
CA ALA A 217 13.90 22.95 4.89
C ALA A 217 14.83 21.74 4.99
N ILE A 218 15.68 21.66 6.02
CA ILE A 218 16.57 20.51 6.25
C ILE A 218 15.76 19.21 6.44
N ALA A 219 14.65 19.26 7.18
CA ALA A 219 13.77 18.10 7.31
C ALA A 219 13.20 17.62 5.96
N LYS A 220 12.76 18.55 5.09
CA LYS A 220 12.31 18.20 3.74
C LYS A 220 13.43 17.60 2.89
N GLU A 221 14.64 18.16 2.95
CA GLU A 221 15.79 17.63 2.23
C GLU A 221 16.18 16.23 2.73
N LEU A 222 16.14 15.99 4.03
CA LEU A 222 16.34 14.65 4.61
C LEU A 222 15.32 13.66 4.08
N ALA A 223 14.04 14.02 4.07
CA ALA A 223 13.00 13.14 3.54
C ALA A 223 13.20 12.83 2.05
N ALA A 224 13.58 13.84 1.26
CA ALA A 224 13.88 13.65 -0.16
C ALA A 224 15.09 12.74 -0.37
N ALA A 225 16.15 12.91 0.43
CA ALA A 225 17.34 12.06 0.37
C ALA A 225 17.06 10.62 0.83
N ALA A 226 16.14 10.42 1.78
CA ALA A 226 15.80 9.12 2.32
C ALA A 226 14.85 8.31 1.42
N LYS A 227 13.92 8.96 0.72
CA LYS A 227 12.83 8.30 0.00
C LYS A 227 13.36 7.37 -1.10
N GLY A 228 13.13 6.06 -0.94
CA GLY A 228 13.52 5.04 -1.90
C GLY A 228 15.02 4.74 -1.97
N ASN A 229 15.82 5.28 -1.05
CA ASN A 229 17.26 5.08 -1.00
C ASN A 229 17.66 4.20 0.19
N ALA A 230 18.80 3.51 0.04
CA ALA A 230 19.43 2.81 1.13
C ALA A 230 20.11 3.79 2.11
N MET A 231 20.12 3.42 3.37
CA MET A 231 20.91 4.03 4.43
C MET A 231 22.40 3.96 4.08
N MET A 232 23.15 4.99 4.49
CA MET A 232 24.60 4.97 4.39
C MET A 232 25.19 3.79 5.16
N ASP A 233 26.31 3.27 4.64
CA ASP A 233 27.13 2.31 5.38
C ASP A 233 27.45 2.83 6.79
N VAL A 234 27.35 1.96 7.79
CA VAL A 234 27.49 2.32 9.20
C VAL A 234 28.83 2.97 9.50
N ASN A 235 29.93 2.49 8.90
CA ASN A 235 31.25 3.08 9.14
C ASN A 235 31.36 4.47 8.49
N LYS A 236 30.76 4.65 7.30
CA LYS A 236 30.67 5.98 6.67
C LYS A 236 29.82 6.95 7.49
N ALA A 237 28.70 6.48 8.05
CA ALA A 237 27.85 7.29 8.93
C ALA A 237 28.61 7.74 10.18
N ILE A 238 29.33 6.81 10.84
CA ILE A 238 30.19 7.11 11.99
C ILE A 238 31.24 8.17 11.61
N ALA A 239 31.92 8.01 10.46
CA ALA A 239 32.92 8.96 10.00
C ALA A 239 32.33 10.35 9.74
N ALA A 240 31.20 10.43 9.05
CA ALA A 240 30.49 11.67 8.75
C ALA A 240 30.07 12.42 10.02
N PHE A 241 29.58 11.70 11.03
CA PHE A 241 29.21 12.28 12.31
C PHE A 241 30.45 12.74 13.11
N THR A 242 31.46 11.88 13.22
CA THR A 242 32.66 12.12 14.04
C THR A 242 33.42 13.37 13.57
N LYS A 243 33.46 13.60 12.25
CA LYS A 243 34.07 14.80 11.65
C LYS A 243 33.58 16.12 12.25
N ASN A 244 32.33 16.14 12.72
CA ASN A 244 31.70 17.33 13.26
C ASN A 244 31.30 17.18 14.75
N GLN A 245 31.69 16.07 15.38
CA GLN A 245 31.27 15.73 16.74
C GLN A 245 31.71 16.78 17.77
N ALA A 246 32.90 17.37 17.61
CA ALA A 246 33.40 18.38 18.54
C ALA A 246 32.50 19.63 18.64
N ILE A 247 31.87 20.03 17.53
CA ILE A 247 30.94 21.17 17.50
C ILE A 247 29.65 20.82 18.27
N LEU A 248 29.17 19.59 18.10
CA LEU A 248 28.00 19.09 18.83
C LEU A 248 28.29 18.96 20.33
N ASP A 249 29.44 18.38 20.68
CA ASP A 249 29.85 18.14 22.07
C ASP A 249 30.04 19.45 22.85
N ALA A 250 30.54 20.51 22.19
CA ALA A 250 30.64 21.84 22.79
C ALA A 250 29.27 22.42 23.21
N ASN A 251 28.19 22.04 22.52
CA ASN A 251 26.83 22.47 22.83
C ASN A 251 26.10 21.51 23.77
N LEU A 252 26.55 20.25 23.87
CA LEU A 252 26.00 19.23 24.77
C LEU A 252 26.64 19.31 26.16
N THR A 253 26.38 20.40 26.88
CA THR A 253 26.70 20.50 28.32
C THR A 253 25.95 19.44 29.13
N VAL A 254 26.37 19.17 30.37
CA VAL A 254 25.71 18.20 31.27
C VAL A 254 24.21 18.50 31.42
N SER A 255 23.85 19.79 31.57
CA SER A 255 22.46 20.23 31.67
C SER A 255 21.68 19.93 30.37
N ASN A 256 22.25 20.30 29.22
CA ASN A 256 21.62 20.09 27.92
C ASN A 256 21.43 18.60 27.62
N ARG A 257 22.44 17.77 27.88
CA ARG A 257 22.36 16.30 27.74
C ARG A 257 21.22 15.74 28.58
N THR A 258 21.12 16.18 29.84
CA THR A 258 20.08 15.73 30.78
C THR A 258 18.69 16.14 30.32
N ALA A 259 18.51 17.39 29.90
CA ALA A 259 17.23 17.90 29.41
C ALA A 259 16.74 17.12 28.17
N ILE A 260 17.62 16.91 27.19
CA ILE A 260 17.29 16.18 25.96
C ILE A 260 16.99 14.71 26.27
N ALA A 261 17.82 14.08 27.11
CA ALA A 261 17.61 12.69 27.52
C ALA A 261 16.27 12.49 28.25
N ASN A 262 15.91 13.41 29.16
CA ASN A 262 14.65 13.35 29.89
C ASN A 262 13.45 13.54 28.96
N ALA A 263 13.55 14.47 27.99
CA ALA A 263 12.51 14.67 26.99
C ALA A 263 12.28 13.38 26.16
N LEU A 264 13.37 12.80 25.64
CA LEU A 264 13.31 11.55 24.87
C LEU A 264 12.80 10.36 25.70
N ALA A 265 13.14 10.29 26.99
CA ALA A 265 12.63 9.25 27.89
C ALA A 265 11.14 9.40 28.23
N ALA A 266 10.62 10.64 28.24
CA ALA A 266 9.22 10.96 28.53
C ALA A 266 8.27 10.82 27.32
N THR A 267 8.79 10.37 26.18
CA THR A 267 8.06 10.28 24.92
C THR A 267 6.81 9.38 25.02
N ASN A 268 5.68 9.84 24.47
CA ASN A 268 4.47 9.03 24.41
C ASN A 268 4.67 7.87 23.43
N ARG A 269 4.61 6.65 23.98
CA ARG A 269 5.03 5.49 23.24
C ARG A 269 4.14 5.12 22.06
N ALA A 270 2.84 5.12 22.32
CA ALA A 270 1.84 4.78 21.33
C ALA A 270 1.81 5.84 20.21
N GLN A 271 1.99 7.11 20.57
CA GLN A 271 2.01 8.19 19.59
C GLN A 271 3.19 8.08 18.63
N VAL A 272 4.40 7.81 19.12
CA VAL A 272 5.58 7.66 18.26
C VAL A 272 5.47 6.44 17.34
N ALA A 273 4.97 5.31 17.83
CA ALA A 273 4.73 4.14 16.99
C ALA A 273 3.67 4.41 15.92
N SER A 274 2.60 5.12 16.26
CA SER A 274 1.57 5.55 15.31
C SER A 274 2.14 6.50 14.25
N ASN A 275 2.92 7.50 14.67
CA ASN A 275 3.61 8.42 13.77
C ASN A 275 4.54 7.68 12.82
N LEU A 276 5.30 6.68 13.32
CA LEU A 276 6.24 5.90 12.50
C LEU A 276 5.53 5.19 11.37
N LYS A 277 4.39 4.56 11.65
CA LYS A 277 3.58 3.90 10.63
C LYS A 277 3.11 4.88 9.56
N MET A 278 2.70 6.08 9.97
CA MET A 278 2.22 7.10 9.04
C MET A 278 3.35 7.68 8.20
N PHE A 279 4.47 8.07 8.79
CA PHE A 279 5.63 8.55 8.04
C PHE A 279 6.21 7.45 7.14
N GLY A 280 6.27 6.21 7.61
CA GLY A 280 6.66 5.05 6.83
C GLY A 280 5.88 4.91 5.52
N LYS A 281 4.55 5.06 5.59
CA LYS A 281 3.69 5.08 4.39
C LYS A 281 4.06 6.21 3.43
N THR A 282 4.43 7.40 3.92
CA THR A 282 4.88 8.51 3.06
C THR A 282 6.18 8.19 2.31
N PHE A 283 7.06 7.40 2.94
CA PHE A 283 8.28 6.89 2.31
C PHE A 283 8.06 5.66 1.43
N GLY A 284 6.82 5.15 1.32
CA GLY A 284 6.49 3.98 0.51
C GLY A 284 6.70 2.64 1.24
N ILE A 285 6.90 2.67 2.56
CA ILE A 285 7.20 1.49 3.36
C ILE A 285 5.91 0.98 3.98
N VAL A 286 5.60 -0.29 3.72
CA VAL A 286 4.46 -1.01 4.29
C VAL A 286 4.98 -1.93 5.39
N GLY A 287 4.31 -1.95 6.54
CA GLY A 287 4.62 -2.90 7.61
C GLY A 287 5.93 -2.66 8.36
N ILE A 288 6.28 -1.41 8.69
CA ILE A 288 7.45 -1.14 9.53
C ILE A 288 7.33 -1.87 10.87
N THR A 289 8.20 -2.83 11.10
CA THR A 289 8.40 -3.51 12.39
C THR A 289 9.76 -3.12 12.95
N MET A 290 9.78 -2.14 13.86
CA MET A 290 11.00 -1.69 14.52
C MET A 290 10.71 -1.43 15.99
N ASP A 291 11.60 -1.88 16.87
CA ASP A 291 11.57 -1.44 18.26
C ASP A 291 12.09 0.00 18.36
N VAL A 292 11.16 0.94 18.27
CA VAL A 292 11.47 2.37 18.36
C VAL A 292 12.13 2.71 19.69
N TYR A 293 11.74 2.04 20.79
CA TYR A 293 12.28 2.35 22.12
C TYR A 293 13.73 1.98 22.25
N ASP A 294 14.10 0.81 21.74
CA ASP A 294 15.47 0.35 21.86
C ASP A 294 16.42 1.29 21.07
N LEU A 295 16.04 1.72 19.87
CA LEU A 295 16.82 2.71 19.11
C LEU A 295 16.82 4.10 19.79
N THR A 296 15.69 4.56 20.33
CA THR A 296 15.62 5.82 21.09
C THR A 296 16.44 5.77 22.38
N ASN A 297 16.45 4.65 23.10
CA ASN A 297 17.27 4.47 24.29
C ASN A 297 18.76 4.46 23.94
N SER A 298 19.13 3.83 22.83
CA SER A 298 20.50 3.90 22.31
C SER A 298 20.91 5.33 21.98
N LEU A 299 20.02 6.13 21.37
CA LEU A 299 20.25 7.56 21.17
C LEU A 299 20.41 8.31 22.50
N VAL A 300 19.54 8.06 23.49
CA VAL A 300 19.63 8.67 24.83
C VAL A 300 20.98 8.35 25.48
N ASN A 301 21.45 7.11 25.34
CA ASN A 301 22.75 6.72 25.86
C ASN A 301 23.89 7.46 25.15
N ALA A 302 23.87 7.53 23.82
CA ALA A 302 24.86 8.30 23.05
C ALA A 302 24.90 9.78 23.46
N ILE A 303 23.75 10.40 23.70
CA ILE A 303 23.68 11.80 24.18
C ILE A 303 24.31 11.94 25.57
N LYS A 304 24.04 10.99 26.49
CA LYS A 304 24.59 11.04 27.85
C LYS A 304 26.10 10.81 27.86
N THR A 305 26.56 9.75 27.19
CA THR A 305 27.94 9.25 27.29
C THR A 305 28.89 9.84 26.25
N GLY A 306 28.36 10.36 25.14
CA GLY A 306 29.15 10.70 23.96
C GLY A 306 29.53 9.49 23.08
N ASP A 307 29.07 8.28 23.42
CA ASP A 307 29.30 7.07 22.60
C ASP A 307 28.28 6.98 21.46
N TRP A 308 28.57 7.69 20.38
CA TRP A 308 27.76 7.69 19.16
C TRP A 308 27.97 6.42 18.32
N ARG A 309 29.11 5.74 18.47
CA ARG A 309 29.41 4.52 17.70
C ARG A 309 28.39 3.43 18.00
N SER A 310 28.09 3.19 19.28
CA SER A 310 27.09 2.21 19.70
C SER A 310 25.69 2.51 19.13
N PHE A 311 25.31 3.80 19.05
CA PHE A 311 24.06 4.20 18.41
C PHE A 311 24.02 3.84 16.92
N PHE A 312 25.05 4.19 16.15
CA PHE A 312 25.08 3.89 14.72
C PHE A 312 25.10 2.39 14.40
N VAL A 313 25.84 1.60 15.18
CA VAL A 313 25.86 0.13 15.05
C VAL A 313 24.47 -0.45 15.35
N LYS A 314 23.81 0.04 16.41
CA LYS A 314 22.45 -0.38 16.75
C LYS A 314 21.46 -0.04 15.63
N ALA A 315 21.49 1.19 15.12
CA ALA A 315 20.66 1.62 13.99
C ALA A 315 20.83 0.69 12.79
N GLY A 316 22.08 0.41 12.39
CA GLY A 316 22.37 -0.50 11.28
C GLY A 316 21.85 -1.92 11.47
N SER A 317 21.80 -2.43 12.70
CA SER A 317 21.26 -3.78 12.98
C SER A 317 19.73 -3.85 13.00
N MET A 318 19.05 -2.73 13.26
CA MET A 318 17.60 -2.70 13.50
C MET A 318 16.80 -2.29 12.27
N ILE A 319 17.38 -1.45 11.42
CA ILE A 319 16.67 -0.90 10.26
C ILE A 319 16.54 -1.99 9.20
N LEU A 320 15.30 -2.43 8.99
CA LEU A 320 14.96 -3.44 8.00
C LEU A 320 15.51 -3.04 6.62
N ALA A 321 16.21 -3.98 5.98
CA ALA A 321 16.82 -3.81 4.65
C ALA A 321 17.73 -2.57 4.50
N HIS A 322 18.19 -1.98 5.62
CA HIS A 322 18.91 -0.72 5.61
C HIS A 322 18.17 0.40 4.84
N ASP A 323 16.84 0.51 4.95
CA ASP A 323 16.06 1.54 4.26
C ASP A 323 16.19 2.93 4.93
N ALA A 324 16.64 3.94 4.20
CA ALA A 324 16.84 5.30 4.73
C ALA A 324 15.51 5.99 5.11
N GLY A 325 14.42 5.63 4.44
CA GLY A 325 13.06 6.10 4.75
C GLY A 325 12.61 5.66 6.14
N ILE A 326 13.00 4.48 6.61
CA ILE A 326 12.74 4.04 8.00
C ILE A 326 13.47 4.95 9.00
N VAL A 327 14.72 5.32 8.71
CA VAL A 327 15.50 6.23 9.56
C VAL A 327 14.82 7.60 9.66
N ALA A 328 14.42 8.17 8.52
CA ALA A 328 13.75 9.47 8.46
C ALA A 328 12.37 9.42 9.16
N ALA A 329 11.60 8.35 8.95
CA ALA A 329 10.32 8.13 9.61
C ALA A 329 10.48 8.06 11.13
N TRP A 330 11.50 7.36 11.64
CA TRP A 330 11.83 7.29 13.06
C TRP A 330 12.15 8.66 13.64
N ALA A 331 13.00 9.43 12.97
CA ALA A 331 13.39 10.77 13.38
C ALA A 331 12.16 11.70 13.50
N PHE A 332 11.33 11.73 12.46
CA PHE A 332 10.14 12.58 12.43
C PHE A 332 9.12 12.17 13.50
N SER A 333 9.00 10.86 13.74
CA SER A 333 8.11 10.33 14.77
C SER A 333 8.50 10.81 16.16
N ILE A 334 9.79 10.76 16.50
CA ILE A 334 10.31 11.24 17.78
C ILE A 334 10.15 12.76 17.87
N ILE A 335 10.57 13.51 16.85
CA ILE A 335 10.51 14.98 16.86
C ILE A 335 9.06 15.46 17.04
N LEU A 336 8.10 14.79 16.41
CA LEU A 336 6.68 15.12 16.55
C LEU A 336 6.09 14.65 17.89
N GLY A 337 6.51 13.47 18.37
CA GLY A 337 5.98 12.85 19.59
C GLY A 337 6.63 13.32 20.89
N THR A 338 7.64 14.19 20.82
CA THR A 338 8.47 14.59 21.96
C THR A 338 8.62 16.11 22.00
N PRO A 339 8.46 16.76 23.16
CA PRO A 339 8.68 18.20 23.31
C PRO A 339 10.18 18.53 23.35
N LEU A 340 10.88 18.30 22.23
CA LEU A 340 12.30 18.65 22.11
C LEU A 340 12.47 20.18 22.03
N GLY A 341 13.51 20.70 22.68
CA GLY A 341 14.03 22.02 22.37
C GLY A 341 14.80 22.02 21.05
N ILE A 342 15.16 23.21 20.54
CA ILE A 342 15.91 23.37 19.29
C ILE A 342 17.20 22.53 19.26
N LEU A 343 17.93 22.46 20.37
CA LEU A 343 19.15 21.67 20.47
C LEU A 343 18.86 20.16 20.35
N GLY A 344 17.79 19.68 21.00
CA GLY A 344 17.36 18.28 20.88
C GLY A 344 16.97 17.92 19.44
N TYR A 345 16.27 18.81 18.75
CA TYR A 345 15.97 18.68 17.32
C TYR A 345 17.26 18.56 16.49
N ILE A 346 18.22 19.47 16.68
CA ILE A 346 19.48 19.49 15.93
C ILE A 346 20.27 18.19 16.17
N VAL A 347 20.33 17.71 17.40
CA VAL A 347 21.03 16.47 17.77
C VAL A 347 20.42 15.27 17.03
N VAL A 348 19.10 15.11 17.08
CA VAL A 348 18.39 14.02 16.38
C VAL A 348 18.62 14.10 14.87
N MET A 349 18.43 15.30 14.28
CA MET A 349 18.59 15.51 12.84
C MET A 349 20.03 15.31 12.38
N THR A 350 21.02 15.65 13.19
CA THR A 350 22.44 15.43 12.89
C THR A 350 22.76 13.94 12.85
N ALA A 351 22.34 13.19 13.87
CA ALA A 351 22.56 11.75 13.95
C ALA A 351 21.89 11.02 12.78
N VAL A 352 20.64 11.38 12.46
CA VAL A 352 19.90 10.77 11.35
C VAL A 352 20.46 11.18 9.99
N SER A 353 20.90 12.43 9.84
CA SER A 353 21.57 12.88 8.61
C SER A 353 22.82 12.05 8.32
N ALA A 354 23.58 11.65 9.35
CA ALA A 354 24.76 10.82 9.15
C ALA A 354 24.42 9.42 8.59
N LEU A 355 23.23 8.90 8.92
CA LEU A 355 22.72 7.64 8.38
C LEU A 355 22.15 7.79 6.96
N VAL A 356 21.84 9.00 6.49
CA VAL A 356 21.16 9.22 5.20
C VAL A 356 22.06 9.89 4.18
N ASN A 357 22.69 11.01 4.53
CA ASN A 357 23.53 11.79 3.63
C ASN A 357 24.49 12.71 4.42
N GLU A 358 25.80 12.55 4.23
CA GLU A 358 26.84 13.35 4.89
C GLU A 358 26.66 14.87 4.69
N SER A 359 26.19 15.33 3.53
CA SER A 359 25.99 16.77 3.29
C SER A 359 24.95 17.38 4.23
N LEU A 360 23.95 16.61 4.66
CA LEU A 360 22.93 17.04 5.61
C LEU A 360 23.46 17.16 7.04
N VAL A 361 24.51 16.38 7.39
CA VAL A 361 25.20 16.52 8.68
C VAL A 361 25.78 17.92 8.80
N ASN A 362 26.52 18.35 7.77
CA ASN A 362 27.15 19.67 7.76
C ASN A 362 26.11 20.80 7.81
N LYS A 363 25.00 20.67 7.04
CA LYS A 363 23.91 21.65 7.08
C LYS A 363 23.24 21.76 8.44
N THR A 364 23.03 20.62 9.11
CA THR A 364 22.37 20.59 10.42
C THR A 364 23.27 21.14 11.50
N ILE A 365 24.56 20.80 11.49
CA ILE A 365 25.53 21.27 12.49
C ILE A 365 25.82 22.75 12.36
N ALA A 366 25.81 23.31 11.14
CA ALA A 366 25.95 24.74 10.92
C ALA A 366 24.87 25.58 11.63
N LEU A 367 23.76 24.98 12.08
CA LEU A 367 22.75 25.65 12.92
C LEU A 367 23.24 25.94 14.35
N LEU A 368 24.28 25.27 14.83
CA LEU A 368 24.88 25.49 16.16
C LEU A 368 26.00 26.53 16.15
N SER A 369 26.47 26.92 14.96
CA SER A 369 27.56 27.87 14.78
C SER A 369 27.07 29.30 14.49
N LYS A 370 25.76 29.52 14.56
CA LYS A 370 25.09 30.83 14.48
C LYS A 370 24.69 31.26 15.89
#